data_AF-A0A6N8Z615-F1
#
_entry.id   AF-A0A6N8Z615-F1
#
_cell.length_a   1.000
_cell.length_b   1.000
_cell.length_c   1.000
_cell.angle_alpha   90.00
_cell.angle_beta   90.00
_cell.angle_gamma   90.00
#
_symmetry.space_group_name_H-M   'P 1'
#
loop_
_entity.id
_entity.type
_entity.pdbx_description
1 polymer ?
#
loop_
_entity_poly.entity_id
_entity_poly.type
_entity_poly.pdbx_seq_one_letter_code
_entity_poly.pdbx_strand_id
1 'polypeptide(L)'
;MTTTKKLLTADDLLAMPDDGKRYELIRGVLIEMPPSSHEHGRVAARFGRRMGNFVEDRDLGHDIMAETGVNIEREPDTVRHYAVSEHSPQLGTP
;
A
#
# COMPACT_ATOMS: atom_id res chain seq x y z
N MET A 1 16.00 12.49 29.02
CA MET A 1 14.57 12.24 28.74
C MET A 1 14.51 11.39 27.48
N THR A 2 14.41 10.07 27.61
CA THR A 2 14.30 9.16 26.46
C THR A 2 12.82 9.05 26.13
N THR A 3 12.35 9.81 25.14
CA THR A 3 10.96 9.71 24.69
C THR A 3 10.81 8.38 23.96
N THR A 4 10.22 7.38 24.62
CA THR A 4 9.82 6.13 23.96
C THR A 4 8.77 6.49 22.90
N LYS A 5 9.20 6.61 21.65
CA LYS A 5 8.32 6.84 20.50
C LYS A 5 7.44 5.59 20.41
N LYS A 6 6.14 5.72 20.69
CA LYS A 6 5.19 4.60 20.57
C LYS A 6 5.26 4.08 19.13
N LEU A 7 5.71 2.85 18.96
CA LEU A 7 5.69 2.18 17.66
C LEU A 7 4.24 1.82 17.36
N LEU A 8 3.76 2.23 16.19
CA LEU A 8 2.44 1.87 15.69
C LEU A 8 2.52 0.56 14.91
N THR A 9 1.40 -0.15 14.88
CA THR A 9 1.21 -1.36 14.07
C THR A 9 0.45 -1.04 12.79
N ALA A 10 0.37 -1.99 11.86
CA ALA A 10 -0.50 -1.84 10.69
C ALA A 10 -1.98 -1.71 11.05
N ASP A 11 -2.43 -2.36 12.13
CA ASP A 11 -3.82 -2.28 12.59
C ASP A 11 -4.11 -0.89 13.18
N ASP A 12 -3.15 -0.31 13.90
CA ASP A 12 -3.26 1.08 14.37
C ASP A 12 -3.37 2.06 13.19
N LEU A 13 -2.57 1.86 12.14
CA LEU A 13 -2.61 2.68 10.93
C LEU A 13 -3.96 2.52 10.21
N LEU A 14 -4.49 1.31 10.09
CA LEU A 14 -5.79 1.04 9.45
C LEU A 14 -6.97 1.65 10.23
N ALA A 15 -6.86 1.75 11.55
CA ALA A 15 -7.89 2.31 12.41
C ALA A 15 -7.86 3.86 12.49
N MET A 16 -6.89 4.51 11.84
CA MET A 16 -6.82 5.97 11.82
C MET A 16 -8.02 6.58 11.08
N PRO A 17 -8.57 7.71 11.54
CA PRO A 17 -9.60 8.42 10.81
C PRO A 17 -9.06 8.90 9.46
N ASP A 18 -9.91 8.89 8.44
CA ASP A 18 -9.60 9.53 7.15
C ASP A 18 -9.58 11.06 7.33
N ASP A 19 -8.38 11.62 7.41
CA ASP A 19 -8.12 13.05 7.51
C ASP A 19 -7.69 13.65 6.16
N GLY A 20 -7.86 12.91 5.06
CA GLY A 20 -7.45 13.29 3.72
C GLY A 20 -5.94 13.24 3.49
N LYS A 21 -5.16 12.70 4.43
CA LYS A 21 -3.72 12.51 4.28
C LYS A 21 -3.39 11.05 4.02
N ARG A 22 -2.19 10.84 3.50
CA ARG A 22 -1.65 9.50 3.25
C ARG A 22 -0.48 9.25 4.17
N TYR A 23 -0.47 8.07 4.79
CA TYR A 23 0.54 7.68 5.74
C TYR A 23 1.22 6.39 5.34
N GLU A 24 2.51 6.27 5.65
CA GLU A 24 3.25 5.01 5.61
C GLU A 24 3.78 4.68 7.00
N LEU A 25 4.02 3.40 7.23
CA LEU A 25 4.65 2.92 8.44
C LEU A 25 6.04 2.37 8.09
N ILE A 26 7.08 2.86 8.74
CA ILE A 26 8.45 2.33 8.56
C ILE A 26 8.95 1.88 9.93
N ARG A 27 9.05 0.57 10.14
CA ARG A 27 9.45 -0.03 11.42
C ARG A 27 8.70 0.57 12.61
N GLY A 28 7.38 0.68 12.47
CA GLY A 28 6.47 1.26 13.47
C GLY A 28 6.45 2.78 13.56
N VAL A 29 7.18 3.50 12.70
CA VAL A 29 7.17 4.96 12.65
C VAL A 29 6.22 5.45 11.56
N LEU A 30 5.23 6.25 11.94
CA LEU A 30 4.28 6.89 11.02
C LEU A 30 4.94 8.05 10.26
N ILE A 31 4.82 8.02 8.94
CA ILE A 31 5.37 9.03 8.02
C ILE A 31 4.22 9.55 7.14
N GLU A 32 3.99 10.86 7.14
CA GLU A 32 3.05 11.51 6.20
C GLU A 32 3.68 11.60 4.82
N MET A 33 2.93 11.19 3.80
CA MET A 33 3.36 11.25 2.41
C MET A 33 2.79 12.49 1.73
N PRO A 34 3.61 13.25 0.97
CA PRO A 34 3.10 14.37 0.21
C PRO A 34 2.10 13.88 -0.84
N PRO A 35 1.12 14.73 -1.22
CA PRO A 35 0.17 14.38 -2.28
C PRO A 35 0.91 14.12 -3.60
N SER A 36 0.40 13.14 -4.36
CA SER A 36 0.93 12.83 -5.68
C SER A 36 0.71 13.98 -6.66
N SER A 37 1.66 14.20 -7.57
CA SER A 37 1.50 15.20 -8.63
C SER A 37 0.49 14.75 -9.69
N HIS A 38 -0.12 15.69 -10.41
CA HIS A 38 -1.04 15.40 -11.51
C HIS A 38 -0.40 14.51 -12.60
N GLU A 39 0.85 14.77 -12.94
CA GLU A 39 1.60 13.98 -13.92
C GLU A 39 1.81 12.54 -13.42
N HIS A 40 2.12 12.37 -12.13
CA HIS A 40 2.21 11.05 -11.50
C HIS A 40 0.87 10.30 -11.60
N GLY A 41 -0.24 10.96 -11.23
CA GLY A 41 -1.58 10.38 -11.32
C GLY A 41 -1.94 9.97 -12.75
N ARG A 42 -1.62 10.80 -13.76
CA ARG A 42 -1.89 10.49 -15.17
C ARG A 42 -1.10 9.27 -15.65
N VAL A 43 0.18 9.16 -15.27
CA VAL A 43 1.03 8.02 -15.64
C VAL A 43 0.56 6.75 -14.92
N ALA A 44 0.29 6.82 -13.61
CA ALA A 44 -0.21 5.70 -12.82
C ALA A 44 -1.55 5.17 -13.36
N ALA A 45 -2.50 6.05 -13.68
CA ALA A 45 -3.79 5.67 -14.26
C ALA A 45 -3.64 4.96 -15.63
N ARG A 46 -2.75 5.46 -16.48
CA ARG A 46 -2.48 4.82 -17.78
C ARG A 46 -1.84 3.44 -17.61
N PHE A 47 -0.95 3.30 -16.64
CA PHE A 47 -0.26 2.05 -16.32
C PHE A 47 -1.24 1.02 -15.75
N GLY A 48 -1.96 1.38 -14.68
CA GLY A 48 -2.96 0.52 -14.05
C GLY A 48 -4.02 0.03 -15.03
N ARG A 49 -4.55 0.90 -15.91
CA ARG A 49 -5.49 0.46 -16.96
C ARG A 49 -4.92 -0.62 -17.88
N ARG A 50 -3.64 -0.51 -18.27
CA ARG A 50 -3.02 -1.50 -19.16
C ARG A 50 -2.74 -2.81 -18.44
N MET A 51 -2.33 -2.74 -17.19
CA MET A 51 -2.02 -3.90 -16.36
C MET A 51 -3.29 -4.65 -15.95
N GLY A 52 -4.30 -3.94 -15.43
CA GLY A 52 -5.61 -4.50 -15.10
C GLY A 52 -6.21 -5.26 -16.28
N ASN A 53 -6.27 -4.64 -17.46
CA ASN A 53 -6.73 -5.32 -18.68
C ASN A 53 -5.93 -6.60 -18.98
N PHE A 54 -4.59 -6.55 -18.85
CA PHE A 54 -3.74 -7.71 -19.13
C PHE A 54 -3.99 -8.87 -18.16
N VAL A 55 -4.18 -8.56 -16.87
CA VAL A 55 -4.46 -9.53 -15.79
C VAL A 55 -5.84 -10.14 -15.99
N GLU A 56 -6.86 -9.31 -16.25
CA GLU A 56 -8.24 -9.75 -16.51
C GLU A 56 -8.34 -10.62 -17.77
N ASP A 57 -7.76 -10.17 -18.89
CA ASP A 57 -7.81 -10.88 -20.17
C ASP A 57 -7.15 -12.28 -20.12
N ARG A 58 -6.30 -12.52 -19.12
CA ARG A 58 -5.50 -13.75 -18.98
C ARG A 58 -5.80 -14.56 -17.73
N ASP A 59 -6.77 -14.14 -16.92
CA ASP A 59 -7.14 -14.78 -15.65
C ASP A 59 -5.92 -14.98 -14.71
N LEU A 60 -5.09 -13.93 -14.57
CA LEU A 60 -3.84 -13.98 -13.80
C LEU A 60 -4.00 -13.59 -12.33
N GLY A 61 -5.24 -13.37 -11.86
CA GLY A 61 -5.54 -12.96 -10.48
C GLY A 61 -6.01 -11.51 -10.40
N HIS A 62 -5.53 -10.77 -9.40
CA HIS A 62 -5.97 -9.39 -9.14
C HIS A 62 -4.81 -8.40 -9.22
N ASP A 63 -5.02 -7.32 -10.00
CA ASP A 63 -4.15 -6.15 -9.99
C ASP A 63 -4.52 -5.27 -8.79
N ILE A 64 -3.53 -4.95 -7.95
CA ILE A 64 -3.68 -4.01 -6.85
C ILE A 64 -3.03 -2.71 -7.30
N MET A 65 -3.88 -1.72 -7.58
CA MET A 65 -3.45 -0.42 -8.06
C MET A 65 -2.79 0.42 -6.97
N ALA A 66 -2.15 1.50 -7.43
CA ALA A 66 -1.60 2.54 -6.60
C ALA A 66 -2.56 2.90 -5.46
N GLU A 67 -2.01 3.13 -4.27
CA GLU A 67 -2.75 3.54 -3.05
C GLU A 67 -3.20 2.43 -2.11
N THR A 68 -2.93 1.17 -2.43
CA THR A 68 -3.03 0.11 -1.42
C THR A 68 -1.77 0.05 -0.56
N GLY A 69 -1.95 0.19 0.76
CA GLY A 69 -0.89 -0.05 1.74
C GLY A 69 -0.64 -1.54 1.89
N VAL A 70 0.60 -1.98 1.69
CA VAL A 70 1.02 -3.38 1.86
C VAL A 70 1.95 -3.46 3.07
N ASN A 71 1.61 -4.35 3.99
CA ASN A 71 2.50 -4.68 5.11
C ASN A 71 3.57 -5.67 4.63
N ILE A 72 4.83 -5.24 4.65
CA ILE A 72 5.98 -5.98 4.10
C ILE A 72 6.94 -6.51 5.18
N GLU A 73 6.79 -6.08 6.43
CA GLU A 73 7.59 -6.53 7.57
C GLU A 73 6.70 -6.46 8.81
N ARG A 74 6.73 -7.49 9.65
CA ARG A 74 6.01 -7.53 10.93
C ARG A 74 7.02 -7.45 12.07
N GLU A 75 6.63 -6.78 13.15
CA GLU A 75 7.39 -6.75 14.42
C GLU A 75 8.85 -6.21 14.29
N PRO A 76 9.07 -4.92 13.98
CA PRO A 76 8.09 -3.84 13.93
C PRO A 76 7.51 -3.63 12.52
N ASP A 77 6.24 -3.25 12.48
CA ASP A 77 5.49 -3.22 11.22
C ASP A 77 6.03 -2.18 10.22
N THR A 78 6.17 -2.57 8.96
CA THR A 78 6.46 -1.66 7.85
C THR A 78 5.34 -1.79 6.81
N VAL A 79 4.58 -0.71 6.63
CA VAL A 79 3.49 -0.60 5.65
C VAL A 79 3.88 0.44 4.60
N ARG A 80 3.98 -0.02 3.35
CA ARG A 80 4.40 0.81 2.22
C ARG A 80 3.30 0.88 1.18
N HIS A 81 3.17 2.05 0.58
CA HIS A 81 2.31 2.20 -0.57
C HIS A 81 3.08 1.96 -1.85
N TYR A 82 2.63 1.00 -2.65
CA TYR A 82 3.19 0.75 -3.97
C TYR A 82 2.37 1.44 -5.04
N ALA A 83 3.01 1.75 -6.16
CA ALA A 83 2.32 2.23 -7.36
C ALA A 83 1.55 1.10 -8.05
N VAL A 84 2.01 -0.14 -7.90
CA VAL A 84 1.38 -1.38 -8.37
C VAL A 84 1.94 -2.55 -7.56
N SER A 85 1.10 -3.51 -7.22
CA SER A 85 1.51 -4.83 -6.75
C SER A 85 0.63 -5.92 -7.34
N GLU A 86 1.23 -7.03 -7.75
CA GLU A 86 0.50 -8.24 -8.19
C GLU A 86 0.25 -9.13 -6.97
N HIS A 87 -1.01 -9.51 -6.73
CA HIS A 87 -1.34 -10.51 -5.71
C HIS A 87 -1.95 -11.73 -6.39
N SER A 88 -1.17 -12.81 -6.44
CA SER A 88 -1.68 -14.13 -6.79
C SER A 88 -2.35 -14.74 -5.55
N PRO A 89 -3.64 -15.10 -5.59
CA PRO A 89 -4.27 -15.80 -4.48
C PRO A 89 -3.52 -17.12 -4.30
N GLN A 90 -2.96 -17.35 -3.10
CA GLN A 90 -2.38 -18.64 -2.81
C GLN A 90 -3.48 -19.69 -2.92
N LEU A 91 -3.29 -20.65 -3.84
CA LEU A 91 -4.06 -21.89 -3.89
C LEU A 91 -4.02 -22.50 -2.49
N GLY A 92 -5.16 -22.41 -1.79
CA GLY A 92 -5.39 -23.16 -0.57
C GLY A 92 -5.04 -24.61 -0.84
N THR A 93 -3.97 -25.08 -0.22
CA THR A 93 -3.62 -26.50 -0.26
C THR A 93 -4.67 -27.23 0.60
N PRO A 94 -5.23 -28.36 0.14
CA PRO A 94 -6.29 -29.08 0.83
C PRO A 94 -5.89 -29.58 2.23
#